data_AF-A0A9X6Y7A0-F1
#
_entry.id   AF-A0A9X6Y7A0-F1
#
_cell.length_a   1.000
_cell.length_b   1.000
_cell.length_c   1.000
_cell.angle_alpha   90.00
_cell.angle_beta   90.00
_cell.angle_gamma   90.00
#
_symmetry.space_group_name_H-M   'P 1'
#
loop_
_entity.id
_entity.type
_entity.pdbx_description
1 polymer ?
#
loop_
_entity_poly.entity_id
_entity_poly.type
_entity_poly.pdbx_seq_one_letter_code
_entity_poly.pdbx_strand_id
1 'polypeptide(L)'
;MKTYTVKEVSSLIGKHEETIKRWIRSGKLPNSYRNSDKEGWRILESDLLHITEIVPTKEEPPQESHIKSFANEEDTLIKLAYEAVILTSPTKEIHSVLSVVGIKRTLEILLIMQQSATKVKNPDGFIKKAIRENWSPTTLPVKIPKKQNKHLSDLTQQDYDAMQNKVENTYQSKIELYNWLED
;
A
#
# COMPACT_ATOMS: atom_id res chain seq x y z
N MET A 1 19.18 1.30 -53.14
CA MET A 1 19.01 1.06 -51.69
C MET A 1 19.04 2.40 -50.99
N LYS A 2 18.04 2.70 -50.15
CA LYS A 2 18.02 3.96 -49.39
C LYS A 2 18.93 3.82 -48.16
N THR A 3 19.75 4.83 -47.93
CA THR A 3 20.66 4.92 -46.78
C THR A 3 20.30 6.13 -45.95
N TYR A 4 20.19 5.95 -44.64
CA TYR A 4 19.83 6.99 -43.69
C TYR A 4 21.03 7.39 -42.83
N THR A 5 21.07 8.66 -42.45
CA THR A 5 21.99 9.16 -41.41
C THR A 5 21.47 8.79 -40.02
N VAL A 6 22.35 8.80 -39.02
CA VAL A 6 21.98 8.59 -37.61
C VAL A 6 20.86 9.54 -37.16
N LYS A 7 20.88 10.79 -37.64
CA LYS A 7 19.88 11.81 -37.31
C LYS A 7 18.50 11.46 -37.89
N GLU A 8 18.44 11.01 -39.14
CA GLU A 8 17.18 10.59 -39.77
C GLU A 8 16.61 9.35 -39.08
N VAL A 9 17.47 8.39 -38.73
CA VAL A 9 17.07 7.18 -38.00
C VAL A 9 16.57 7.54 -36.59
N SER A 10 17.19 8.52 -35.94
CA SER A 10 16.76 9.03 -34.64
C SER A 10 15.35 9.58 -34.69
N SER A 11 15.06 10.41 -35.70
CA SER A 11 13.73 10.96 -35.93
C SER A 11 12.70 9.89 -36.29
N LEU A 12 13.09 8.87 -37.06
CA LEU A 12 12.18 7.82 -37.52
C LEU A 12 11.75 6.87 -36.37
N ILE A 13 12.69 6.50 -35.49
CA ILE A 13 12.46 5.53 -34.41
C ILE A 13 12.02 6.22 -33.10
N GLY A 14 12.21 7.54 -32.98
CA GLY A 14 11.93 8.27 -31.74
C GLY A 14 12.91 7.92 -30.61
N LYS A 15 14.15 7.52 -30.97
CA LYS A 15 15.23 7.24 -30.02
C LYS A 15 16.37 8.24 -30.23
N HIS A 16 17.12 8.53 -29.17
CA HIS A 16 18.24 9.47 -29.23
C HIS A 16 19.36 8.97 -30.16
N GLU A 17 20.04 9.89 -30.85
CA GLU A 17 21.16 9.58 -31.76
C GLU A 17 22.25 8.71 -31.12
N GLU A 18 22.55 8.92 -29.83
CA GLU A 18 23.55 8.12 -29.09
C GLU A 18 23.12 6.65 -28.94
N THR A 19 21.82 6.37 -28.81
CA THR A 19 21.30 5.01 -28.76
C THR A 19 21.58 4.28 -30.06
N ILE A 20 21.43 4.97 -31.19
CA ILE A 20 21.71 4.43 -32.52
C ILE A 20 23.22 4.22 -32.69
N LYS A 21 24.06 5.19 -32.30
CA LYS A 21 25.52 5.01 -32.29
C LYS A 21 25.95 3.85 -31.39
N ARG A 22 25.29 3.63 -30.25
CA ARG A 22 25.52 2.48 -29.38
C ARG A 22 25.16 1.16 -30.07
N TRP A 23 24.06 1.10 -30.83
CA TRP A 23 23.68 -0.10 -31.58
C TRP A 23 24.69 -0.47 -32.67
N ILE A 24 25.25 0.55 -33.34
CA ILE A 24 26.35 0.38 -34.29
C ILE A 24 27.56 -0.22 -33.58
N ARG A 25 27.98 0.35 -32.44
CA ARG A 25 29.10 -0.18 -31.64
C ARG A 25 28.86 -1.59 -31.12
N SER A 26 27.62 -1.94 -30.81
CA SER A 26 27.24 -3.28 -30.36
C SER A 26 27.00 -4.28 -31.49
N GLY A 27 27.19 -3.89 -32.76
CA GLY A 27 27.02 -4.78 -33.91
C GLY A 27 25.57 -5.20 -34.20
N LYS A 28 24.57 -4.48 -33.69
CA LYS A 28 23.15 -4.76 -33.96
C LYS A 28 22.69 -4.31 -35.35
N LEU A 29 23.51 -3.47 -36.01
CA LEU A 29 23.27 -2.90 -37.33
C LEU A 29 24.39 -3.37 -38.28
N PRO A 30 24.33 -4.61 -38.77
CA PRO A 30 25.44 -5.23 -39.51
C PRO A 30 25.70 -4.57 -40.87
N ASN A 31 24.71 -3.89 -41.45
CA ASN A 31 24.85 -3.21 -42.74
C ASN A 31 25.20 -1.72 -42.58
N SER A 32 25.58 -1.27 -41.39
CA SER A 32 26.03 0.11 -41.16
C SER A 32 27.50 0.29 -41.56
N TYR A 33 27.79 1.39 -42.26
CA TYR A 33 29.17 1.74 -42.66
C TYR A 33 29.46 3.21 -42.40
N ARG A 34 30.74 3.52 -42.22
CA ARG A 34 31.24 4.88 -42.03
C ARG A 34 31.75 5.42 -43.37
N ASN A 35 31.09 6.44 -43.92
CA ASN A 35 31.47 6.97 -45.24
C ASN A 35 32.71 7.88 -45.17
N SER A 36 32.74 8.79 -44.19
CA SER A 36 33.84 9.74 -43.97
C SER A 36 33.78 10.32 -42.56
N ASP A 37 34.88 10.90 -42.06
CA ASP A 37 34.90 11.58 -40.76
C ASP A 37 33.89 12.74 -40.71
N LYS A 38 33.71 13.44 -41.84
CA LYS A 38 32.75 14.54 -41.99
C LYS A 38 31.30 14.09 -42.18
N GLU A 39 31.07 12.94 -42.80
CA GLU A 39 29.71 12.50 -43.19
C GLU A 39 29.09 11.50 -42.20
N GLY A 40 29.91 10.92 -41.32
CA GLY A 40 29.46 10.05 -40.25
C GLY A 40 28.98 8.67 -40.71
N TRP A 41 28.10 8.08 -39.91
CA TRP A 41 27.57 6.72 -40.11
C TRP A 41 26.33 6.73 -41.00
N ARG A 42 26.29 5.77 -41.94
CA ARG A 42 25.13 5.49 -42.80
C ARG A 42 24.57 4.12 -42.45
N ILE A 43 23.25 4.04 -42.36
CA ILE A 43 22.50 2.84 -41.99
C ILE A 43 21.56 2.49 -43.16
N LEU A 44 21.51 1.22 -43.56
CA LEU A 44 20.60 0.76 -44.61
C LEU A 44 19.17 0.56 -44.06
N GLU A 45 18.18 0.78 -44.92
CA GLU A 45 16.76 0.55 -44.62
C GLU A 45 16.47 -0.88 -44.13
N SER A 46 17.19 -1.87 -44.65
CA SER A 46 17.06 -3.27 -44.23
C SER A 46 17.28 -3.46 -42.73
N ASP A 47 18.24 -2.76 -42.13
CA ASP A 47 18.52 -2.88 -40.71
C ASP A 47 17.45 -2.18 -39.84
N LEU A 48 16.76 -1.18 -40.40
CA LEU A 48 15.68 -0.47 -39.70
C LEU A 48 14.45 -1.35 -39.53
N LEU A 49 14.13 -2.16 -40.55
CA LEU A 49 12.98 -3.08 -40.53
C LEU A 49 13.10 -4.11 -39.39
N HIS A 50 14.30 -4.68 -39.21
CA HIS A 50 14.56 -5.61 -38.13
C HIS A 50 14.35 -4.95 -36.75
N ILE A 51 14.72 -3.67 -36.60
CA ILE A 51 14.56 -2.95 -35.34
C ILE A 51 13.08 -2.62 -35.05
N THR A 52 12.32 -2.23 -36.07
CA THR A 52 10.89 -1.93 -35.92
C THR A 52 10.06 -3.16 -35.58
N GLU A 53 10.43 -4.35 -36.05
CA GLU A 53 9.78 -5.60 -35.66
C GLU A 53 10.08 -5.99 -34.20
N ILE A 54 11.28 -5.69 -33.71
CA ILE A 54 11.71 -6.02 -32.34
C ILE A 54 11.21 -4.98 -31.32
N VAL A 55 10.94 -3.75 -31.77
CA VAL A 55 10.47 -2.66 -30.92
C VAL A 55 9.19 -2.09 -31.51
N PRO A 56 8.01 -2.64 -31.16
CA PRO A 56 6.77 -1.95 -31.44
C PRO A 56 6.80 -0.63 -30.66
N THR A 57 6.72 0.47 -31.39
CA THR A 57 6.62 1.84 -30.90
C THR A 57 5.45 1.94 -29.92
N LYS A 58 5.73 1.80 -28.63
CA LYS A 58 4.94 2.41 -27.57
C LYS A 58 5.47 3.83 -27.39
N GLU A 59 4.68 4.81 -27.80
CA GLU A 59 4.71 6.13 -27.20
C GLU A 59 4.35 5.95 -25.72
N GLU A 60 5.34 5.74 -24.86
CA GLU A 60 5.17 5.83 -23.41
C GLU A 60 6.20 6.83 -22.85
N PRO A 61 5.77 7.79 -22.00
CA PRO A 61 6.64 8.70 -21.27
C PRO A 61 7.58 7.92 -20.31
N PRO A 62 8.59 8.57 -19.72
CA PRO A 62 9.80 7.92 -19.20
C PRO A 62 9.50 6.77 -18.22
N GLN A 63 10.19 5.64 -18.43
CA GLN A 63 10.02 4.42 -17.67
C GLN A 63 10.35 4.60 -16.18
N GLU A 64 9.30 4.55 -15.36
CA GLU A 64 9.36 4.06 -13.99
C GLU A 64 8.39 2.88 -13.83
N SER A 65 8.96 1.69 -13.60
CA SER A 65 8.40 0.53 -12.86
C SER A 65 7.28 -0.31 -13.50
N HIS A 66 7.67 -1.49 -14.02
CA HIS A 66 6.78 -2.66 -14.20
C HIS A 66 6.23 -3.23 -12.86
N ILE A 67 6.47 -2.58 -11.72
CA ILE A 67 5.98 -2.99 -10.39
C ILE A 67 4.60 -2.35 -10.09
N LYS A 68 4.21 -1.28 -10.78
CA LYS A 68 2.98 -0.52 -10.47
C LYS A 68 1.68 -1.23 -10.88
N SER A 69 1.67 -2.24 -11.77
CA SER A 69 0.39 -2.83 -12.21
C SER A 69 -0.29 -3.63 -11.10
N PHE A 70 0.47 -4.42 -10.32
CA PHE A 70 -0.07 -5.25 -9.25
C PHE A 70 -0.63 -4.42 -8.08
N ALA A 71 0.01 -3.30 -7.75
CA ALA A 71 -0.49 -2.40 -6.70
C ALA A 71 -1.89 -1.86 -7.06
N ASN A 72 -2.10 -1.49 -8.32
CA ASN A 72 -3.40 -1.01 -8.79
C ASN A 72 -4.47 -2.10 -8.75
N GLU A 73 -4.11 -3.35 -9.11
CA GLU A 73 -5.02 -4.49 -9.02
C GLU A 73 -5.42 -4.78 -7.56
N GLU A 74 -4.47 -4.80 -6.63
CA GLU A 74 -4.76 -4.99 -5.19
C GLU A 74 -5.67 -3.90 -4.64
N ASP A 75 -5.42 -2.63 -4.98
CA ASP A 75 -6.26 -1.52 -4.54
C ASP A 75 -7.70 -1.65 -5.10
N THR A 76 -7.85 -2.10 -6.35
CA THR A 76 -9.18 -2.35 -6.93
C THR A 76 -9.90 -3.51 -6.25
N LEU A 77 -9.17 -4.58 -5.90
CA LEU A 77 -9.71 -5.74 -5.20
C LEU A 77 -10.14 -5.37 -3.78
N ILE A 78 -9.35 -4.55 -3.08
CA ILE A 78 -9.69 -4.05 -1.75
C ILE A 78 -10.99 -3.24 -1.79
N LYS A 79 -11.13 -2.37 -2.80
CA LYS A 79 -12.35 -1.57 -2.98
C LYS A 79 -13.57 -2.46 -3.23
N LEU A 80 -13.45 -3.43 -4.13
CA LEU A 80 -14.52 -4.37 -4.48
C LEU A 80 -14.91 -5.24 -3.28
N ALA A 81 -13.94 -5.78 -2.56
CA ALA A 81 -14.18 -6.60 -1.37
C ALA A 81 -14.91 -5.82 -0.28
N TYR A 82 -14.51 -4.58 -0.01
CA TYR A 82 -15.17 -3.71 0.95
C TYR A 82 -16.63 -3.43 0.55
N GLU A 83 -16.85 -3.07 -0.72
CA GLU A 83 -18.17 -2.79 -1.27
C GLU A 83 -19.07 -4.03 -1.22
N ALA A 84 -18.54 -5.23 -1.46
CA ALA A 84 -19.31 -6.48 -1.39
C ALA A 84 -19.88 -6.76 0.01
N VAL A 85 -19.18 -6.35 1.07
CA VAL A 85 -19.62 -6.63 2.46
C VAL A 85 -20.45 -5.49 3.04
N ILE A 86 -20.09 -4.24 2.75
CA ILE A 86 -20.72 -3.07 3.38
C ILE A 86 -21.76 -2.42 2.46
N LEU A 87 -21.73 -2.71 1.15
CA LEU A 87 -22.55 -2.12 0.09
C LEU A 87 -22.32 -0.61 -0.08
N THR A 88 -21.19 -0.11 0.42
CA THR A 88 -20.74 1.27 0.25
C THR A 88 -19.26 1.30 -0.12
N SER A 89 -18.82 2.39 -0.73
CA SER A 89 -17.40 2.58 -1.04
C SER A 89 -16.59 2.95 0.21
N PRO A 90 -15.34 2.48 0.33
CA PRO A 90 -14.48 2.83 1.46
C PRO A 90 -14.10 4.31 1.41
N THR A 91 -14.01 4.94 2.58
CA THR A 91 -13.41 6.26 2.72
C THR A 91 -11.93 6.22 2.35
N LYS A 92 -11.37 7.35 1.88
CA LYS A 92 -9.96 7.41 1.46
C LYS A 92 -8.99 6.97 2.56
N GLU A 93 -9.31 7.30 3.82
CA GLU A 93 -8.53 6.87 4.99
C GLU A 93 -8.57 5.36 5.20
N ILE A 94 -9.75 4.74 5.09
CA ILE A 94 -9.86 3.28 5.27
C ILE A 94 -9.20 2.57 4.10
N HIS A 95 -9.36 3.07 2.89
CA HIS A 95 -8.69 2.50 1.72
C HIS A 95 -7.16 2.50 1.88
N SER A 96 -6.56 3.60 2.35
CA SER A 96 -5.11 3.65 2.59
C SER A 96 -4.67 2.70 3.70
N VAL A 97 -5.44 2.58 4.78
CA VAL A 97 -5.17 1.61 5.86
C VAL A 97 -5.24 0.18 5.34
N LEU A 98 -6.24 -0.16 4.53
CA LEU A 98 -6.41 -1.51 3.97
C LEU A 98 -5.33 -1.83 2.92
N SER A 99 -4.90 -0.86 2.14
CA SER A 99 -3.80 -1.00 1.17
C SER A 99 -2.48 -1.37 1.87
N VAL A 100 -2.16 -0.71 2.99
CA VAL A 100 -0.98 -1.04 3.82
C VAL A 100 -1.09 -2.43 4.46
N VAL A 101 -2.29 -2.84 4.84
CA VAL A 101 -2.56 -4.14 5.47
C VAL A 101 -2.55 -5.30 4.47
N GLY A 102 -2.88 -5.03 3.21
CA GLY A 102 -2.94 -5.99 2.12
C GLY A 102 -4.29 -6.71 1.99
N ILE A 103 -4.54 -7.25 0.80
CA ILE A 103 -5.84 -7.84 0.44
C ILE A 103 -6.23 -9.05 1.29
N LYS A 104 -5.30 -9.97 1.58
CA LYS A 104 -5.57 -11.18 2.37
C LYS A 104 -6.12 -10.82 3.75
N ARG A 105 -5.44 -9.92 4.45
CA ARG A 105 -5.80 -9.50 5.80
C ARG A 105 -7.07 -8.66 5.81
N THR A 106 -7.29 -7.86 4.77
CA THR A 106 -8.56 -7.13 4.56
C THR A 106 -9.75 -8.09 4.49
N LEU A 107 -9.66 -9.16 3.70
CA LEU A 107 -10.73 -10.16 3.58
C LEU A 107 -11.02 -10.87 4.90
N GLU A 108 -9.99 -11.20 5.69
CA GLU A 108 -10.16 -11.78 7.02
C GLU A 108 -10.98 -10.87 7.94
N ILE A 109 -10.66 -9.57 7.97
CA ILE A 109 -11.36 -8.57 8.81
C ILE A 109 -12.81 -8.42 8.35
N LEU A 110 -13.05 -8.35 7.04
CA LEU A 110 -14.39 -8.25 6.48
C LEU A 110 -15.22 -9.50 6.78
N LEU A 111 -14.61 -10.69 6.76
CA LEU A 111 -15.27 -11.93 7.14
C LEU A 111 -15.70 -11.94 8.61
N ILE A 112 -14.83 -11.50 9.52
CA ILE A 112 -15.16 -11.38 10.96
C ILE A 112 -16.34 -10.42 11.16
N MET A 113 -16.35 -9.31 10.41
CA MET A 113 -17.43 -8.34 10.47
C MET A 113 -18.76 -8.96 10.02
N GLN A 114 -18.76 -9.76 8.96
CA GLN A 114 -19.95 -10.46 8.46
C GLN A 114 -20.43 -11.56 9.42
N GLN A 115 -19.50 -12.26 10.08
CA GLN A 115 -19.81 -13.30 11.06
C GLN A 115 -20.27 -12.74 12.42
N SER A 116 -20.10 -11.43 12.66
CA SER A 116 -20.50 -10.83 13.93
C SER A 116 -22.03 -10.90 14.12
N ALA A 117 -22.47 -11.32 15.30
CA ALA A 117 -23.89 -11.59 15.60
C ALA A 117 -24.80 -10.35 15.46
N THR A 118 -24.23 -9.14 15.55
CA THR A 118 -24.95 -7.88 15.41
C THR A 118 -24.40 -7.08 14.27
N LYS A 119 -25.27 -6.47 13.46
CA LYS A 119 -24.85 -5.57 12.39
C LYS A 119 -23.94 -4.46 12.93
N VAL A 120 -22.74 -4.35 12.37
CA VAL A 120 -21.77 -3.32 12.74
C VAL A 120 -22.29 -1.95 12.28
N LYS A 121 -22.48 -1.03 13.24
CA LYS A 121 -22.96 0.33 12.96
C LYS A 121 -21.89 1.23 12.34
N ASN A 122 -20.63 1.04 12.73
CA ASN A 122 -19.49 1.81 12.26
C ASN A 122 -18.40 0.85 11.73
N PRO A 123 -18.38 0.59 10.41
CA PRO A 123 -17.42 -0.34 9.80
C PRO A 123 -15.98 0.17 9.91
N ASP A 124 -15.76 1.47 9.66
CA ASP A 124 -14.44 2.11 9.72
C ASP A 124 -13.77 1.92 11.09
N GLY A 125 -14.53 2.18 12.16
CA GLY A 125 -14.06 2.00 13.54
C GLY A 125 -13.81 0.52 13.89
N PHE A 126 -14.62 -0.38 13.33
CA PHE A 126 -14.44 -1.82 13.50
C PHE A 126 -13.14 -2.31 12.87
N ILE A 127 -12.85 -1.89 11.64
CA ILE A 127 -11.63 -2.25 10.91
C ILE A 127 -10.39 -1.74 11.67
N LYS A 128 -10.38 -0.46 12.06
CA LYS A 128 -9.27 0.12 12.85
C LYS A 128 -9.03 -0.65 14.15
N LYS A 129 -10.11 -1.09 14.83
CA LYS A 129 -10.01 -1.91 16.04
C LYS A 129 -9.50 -3.32 15.75
N ALA A 130 -10.01 -3.98 14.71
CA ALA A 130 -9.61 -5.33 14.34
C ALA A 130 -8.12 -5.42 13.99
N ILE A 131 -7.58 -4.38 13.34
CA ILE A 131 -6.15 -4.27 13.05
C ILE A 131 -5.35 -4.11 14.35
N ARG A 132 -5.76 -3.20 15.24
CA ARG A 132 -5.06 -2.94 16.50
C ARG A 132 -5.00 -4.17 17.42
N GLU A 133 -6.11 -4.89 17.53
CA GLU A 133 -6.23 -6.08 18.39
C GLU A 133 -5.83 -7.37 17.65
N ASN A 134 -5.40 -7.26 16.39
CA ASN A 134 -5.01 -8.35 15.50
C ASN A 134 -5.98 -9.55 15.46
N TRP A 135 -7.28 -9.29 15.34
CA TRP A 135 -8.32 -10.34 15.37
C TRP A 135 -8.19 -11.32 14.19
N SER A 136 -8.33 -12.61 14.45
CA SER A 136 -8.33 -13.65 13.41
C SER A 136 -9.77 -14.11 13.09
N PRO A 137 -10.03 -14.68 11.89
CA PRO A 137 -11.35 -15.24 11.51
C PRO A 137 -11.90 -16.28 12.48
N THR A 138 -11.02 -16.96 13.22
CA THR A 138 -11.38 -17.97 14.22
C THR A 138 -11.77 -17.34 15.56
N THR A 139 -11.42 -16.08 15.79
CA THR A 139 -11.69 -15.37 17.05
C THR A 139 -12.97 -14.55 16.88
N LEU A 140 -14.08 -15.03 17.46
CA LEU A 140 -15.34 -14.28 17.42
C LEU A 140 -15.21 -12.97 18.21
N PRO A 141 -15.76 -11.85 17.72
CA PRO A 141 -15.74 -10.59 18.43
C PRO A 141 -16.63 -10.67 19.68
N VAL A 142 -16.03 -10.82 20.85
CA VAL A 142 -16.75 -10.79 22.12
C VAL A 142 -17.12 -9.34 22.45
N LYS A 143 -18.42 -9.08 22.68
CA LYS A 143 -18.91 -7.78 23.14
C LYS A 143 -18.33 -7.50 24.53
N ILE A 144 -17.31 -6.64 24.59
CA ILE A 144 -16.78 -6.15 25.87
C ILE A 144 -17.89 -5.33 26.55
N PRO A 145 -18.34 -5.70 27.77
CA PRO A 145 -19.31 -4.89 28.48
C PRO A 145 -18.70 -3.51 28.71
N LYS A 146 -19.44 -2.45 28.36
CA LYS A 146 -19.02 -1.09 28.70
C LYS A 146 -18.89 -1.03 30.22
N LYS A 147 -17.70 -0.70 30.71
CA LYS A 147 -17.50 -0.38 32.12
C LYS A 147 -18.41 0.80 32.42
N GLN A 148 -19.53 0.54 33.10
CA GLN A 148 -20.36 1.59 33.64
C GLN A 148 -19.54 2.24 34.75
N ASN A 149 -18.74 3.25 34.41
CA ASN A 149 -18.28 4.18 35.41
C ASN A 149 -19.54 4.91 35.85
N LYS A 150 -20.13 4.46 36.96
CA LYS A 150 -21.21 5.18 37.63
C LYS A 150 -20.73 6.63 37.84
N HIS A 151 -21.60 7.61 37.62
CA HIS A 151 -21.27 9.00 37.91
C HIS A 151 -20.97 9.13 39.41
N LEU A 152 -20.13 10.10 39.82
CA LEU A 152 -19.70 10.23 41.23
C LEU A 152 -20.90 10.33 42.21
N SER A 153 -22.02 10.89 41.73
CA SER A 153 -23.29 11.01 42.46
C SER A 153 -24.02 9.69 42.68
N ASP A 154 -23.72 8.66 41.89
CA ASP A 154 -24.42 7.38 41.87
C ASP A 154 -23.59 6.27 42.54
N LEU A 155 -22.42 6.61 43.10
CA LEU A 155 -21.59 5.67 43.86
C LEU A 155 -22.21 5.41 45.23
N THR A 156 -22.51 4.15 45.50
CA THR A 156 -22.94 3.68 46.82
C THR A 156 -21.72 3.41 47.71
N GLN A 157 -21.93 3.33 49.03
CA GLN A 157 -20.85 3.07 49.98
C GLN A 157 -20.11 1.75 49.70
N GLN A 158 -20.83 0.73 49.19
CA GLN A 158 -20.26 -0.55 48.74
C GLN A 158 -19.34 -0.40 47.52
N ASP A 159 -19.61 0.57 46.63
CA ASP A 159 -18.75 0.83 45.47
C ASP A 159 -17.40 1.47 45.90
N TYR A 160 -17.42 2.30 46.95
CA TYR A 160 -16.20 2.86 47.55
C TYR A 160 -15.36 1.77 48.22
N ASP A 161 -15.98 0.89 49.01
CA ASP A 161 -15.29 -0.24 49.65
C ASP A 161 -14.64 -1.16 48.60
N ALA A 162 -15.34 -1.44 47.49
CA ALA A 162 -14.80 -2.26 46.40
C ALA A 162 -13.64 -1.58 45.63
N MET A 163 -13.62 -0.25 45.54
CA MET A 163 -12.48 0.50 45.01
C MET A 163 -11.28 0.44 45.96
N GLN A 164 -11.51 0.59 47.26
CA GLN A 164 -10.46 0.60 48.28
C GLN A 164 -9.76 -0.76 48.39
N ASN A 165 -10.52 -1.86 48.36
CA ASN A 165 -9.98 -3.22 48.32
C ASN A 165 -9.14 -3.52 47.05
N LYS A 166 -9.40 -2.85 45.93
CA LYS A 166 -8.55 -2.97 44.72
C LYS A 166 -7.24 -2.19 44.85
N VAL A 167 -7.27 -1.05 45.52
CA VAL A 167 -6.08 -0.21 45.75
C VAL A 167 -5.15 -0.86 46.78
N GLU A 168 -5.70 -1.45 47.85
CA GLU A 168 -4.92 -2.16 48.89
C GLU A 168 -4.12 -3.35 48.33
N ASN A 169 -4.64 -4.05 47.33
CA ASN A 169 -3.91 -5.14 46.67
C ASN A 169 -2.79 -4.67 45.72
N THR A 170 -2.75 -3.38 45.36
CA THR A 170 -1.78 -2.83 44.41
C THR A 170 -0.62 -2.10 45.10
N TYR A 171 -0.80 -1.65 46.34
CA TYR A 171 0.19 -0.86 47.08
C TYR A 171 0.50 -1.44 48.46
N GLN A 172 1.14 -2.61 48.48
CA GLN A 172 2.03 -2.99 49.60
C GLN A 172 3.42 -2.34 49.47
N SER A 173 3.54 -1.17 48.81
CA SER A 173 4.74 -0.35 48.93
C SER A 173 4.65 0.40 50.25
N LYS A 174 5.44 -0.03 51.24
CA LYS A 174 5.64 0.58 52.56
C LYS A 174 5.70 2.12 52.45
N ILE A 175 4.60 2.80 52.79
CA ILE A 175 4.58 4.25 52.92
C ILE A 175 5.17 4.56 54.30
N GLU A 176 6.37 5.12 54.34
CA GLU A 176 6.95 5.66 55.56
C GLU A 176 6.28 7.01 55.85
N LEU A 177 5.22 6.97 56.67
CA LEU A 177 4.56 8.17 57.16
C LEU A 177 5.52 8.86 58.15
N TYR A 178 6.18 9.94 57.71
CA TYR A 178 6.90 10.83 58.60
C TYR A 178 5.89 11.62 59.43
N ASN A 179 5.93 11.45 60.75
CA ASN A 179 4.97 12.04 61.68
C ASN A 179 5.37 13.50 61.93
N TRP A 180 4.81 14.44 61.17
CA TRP A 180 5.18 15.86 61.20
C TRP A 180 4.69 16.65 62.44
N LEU A 181 4.19 15.96 63.48
CA LEU A 181 3.60 16.56 64.67
C LEU A 181 4.37 16.24 65.97
N GLU A 182 5.64 15.83 65.85
CA GLU A 182 6.59 15.79 66.97
C GLU A 182 7.52 17.01 66.87
N ASP A 183 7.10 18.12 67.44
CA ASP A 183 7.93 19.20 68.00
C ASP A 183 7.16 19.89 69.14
#